data_AF-A0A9P8JJ61-F1
#
_entry.id   AF-A0A9P8JJ61-F1
#
_cell.length_a   1.000
_cell.length_b   1.000
_cell.length_c   1.000
_cell.angle_alpha   90.00
_cell.angle_beta   90.00
_cell.angle_gamma   90.00
#
_symmetry.space_group_name_H-M   'P 1'
#
loop_
_entity.id
_entity.type
_entity.pdbx_description
1 polymer ?
#
loop_
_entity_poly.entity_id
_entity_poly.type
_entity_poly.pdbx_seq_one_letter_code
_entity_poly.pdbx_strand_id
1 'polypeptide(L)'
;MADLHKALEQLGPIDWADVPQDIGPFMKNLFESGELICNSVPPPPGGKAYDASEPTQPKPDTAKSSKDVVNSDARPVDPHPEQAALQKSWGKPMKLNAKDNPLGISVYKMAGKDRHGAWFARRQVLEGVSITKMRKAMQREFAESLAQSGGPGAGNVRGIGGDRRLDKKEVENVGKMEALQLSAQFPGPTTPREFITLLLTS
;
A
#
# COMPACT_ATOMS: atom_id res chain seq x y z
N MET A 1 9.02 14.23 -13.17
CA MET A 1 8.74 14.92 -11.88
C MET A 1 7.30 15.38 -11.80
N ALA A 2 6.82 16.17 -12.77
CA ALA A 2 5.41 16.60 -12.83
C ALA A 2 4.45 15.39 -12.87
N ASP A 3 4.84 14.34 -13.60
CA ASP A 3 4.02 13.13 -13.76
C ASP A 3 3.81 12.38 -12.44
N LEU A 4 4.84 12.32 -11.57
CA LEU A 4 4.73 11.70 -10.24
C LEU A 4 3.80 12.50 -9.32
N HIS A 5 3.92 13.82 -9.30
CA HIS A 5 3.02 14.66 -8.51
C HIS A 5 1.58 14.56 -8.99
N LYS A 6 1.35 14.58 -10.30
CA LYS A 6 0.03 14.40 -10.90
C LYS A 6 -0.57 13.03 -10.54
N ALA A 7 0.22 11.95 -10.59
CA ALA A 7 -0.24 10.62 -10.20
C ALA A 7 -0.63 10.55 -8.71
N LEU A 8 0.13 11.21 -7.83
CA LEU A 8 -0.18 11.28 -6.39
C LEU A 8 -1.46 12.09 -6.13
N GLU A 9 -1.62 13.22 -6.82
CA GLU A 9 -2.83 14.04 -6.76
C GLU A 9 -4.07 13.26 -7.21
N GLN A 10 -3.96 12.41 -8.23
CA GLN A 10 -5.06 11.54 -8.68
C GLN A 10 -5.51 10.51 -7.64
N LEU A 11 -4.63 10.09 -6.73
CA LEU A 11 -4.98 9.21 -5.60
C LEU A 11 -5.40 9.99 -4.34
N GLY A 12 -5.54 11.32 -4.46
CA GLY A 12 -6.03 12.18 -3.39
C GLY A 12 -7.53 12.01 -3.11
N PRO A 13 -8.05 12.74 -2.12
CA PRO A 13 -9.48 12.77 -1.84
C PRO A 13 -10.30 13.23 -3.05
N ILE A 14 -11.46 12.61 -3.26
CA ILE A 14 -12.42 12.95 -4.31
C ILE A 14 -13.82 13.06 -3.70
N ASP A 15 -14.65 13.98 -4.21
CA ASP A 15 -16.07 13.98 -3.87
C ASP A 15 -16.74 12.74 -4.49
N TRP A 16 -17.64 12.10 -3.75
CA TRP A 16 -18.39 10.97 -4.27
C TRP A 16 -19.20 11.33 -5.52
N ALA A 17 -19.70 12.56 -5.62
CA ALA A 17 -20.42 13.06 -6.79
C ALA A 17 -19.55 13.11 -8.05
N ASP A 18 -18.23 13.22 -7.90
CA ASP A 18 -17.26 13.28 -9.01
C ASP A 18 -16.76 11.88 -9.43
N VAL A 19 -17.12 10.82 -8.69
CA VAL A 19 -16.82 9.44 -9.10
C VAL A 19 -17.73 9.07 -10.28
N PRO A 20 -17.17 8.73 -11.46
CA PRO A 20 -17.96 8.50 -12.65
C PRO A 20 -18.79 7.22 -12.54
N GLN A 21 -19.96 7.23 -13.19
CA GLN A 21 -20.82 6.03 -13.27
C GLN A 21 -20.19 4.93 -14.11
N ASP A 22 -19.61 5.28 -15.27
CA ASP A 22 -18.72 4.39 -16.02
C ASP A 22 -17.33 4.38 -15.37
N ILE A 23 -17.18 3.46 -14.43
CA ILE A 23 -16.04 3.43 -13.51
C ILE A 23 -14.83 2.68 -14.08
N GLY A 24 -15.00 1.91 -15.17
CA GLY A 24 -13.92 1.10 -15.74
C GLY A 24 -12.70 1.90 -16.20
N PRO A 25 -12.87 2.92 -17.08
CA PRO A 25 -11.76 3.79 -17.48
C PRO A 25 -11.13 4.54 -16.31
N PHE A 26 -11.94 4.98 -15.36
CA PHE A 26 -11.49 5.67 -14.15
C PHE A 26 -10.55 4.79 -13.31
N MET A 27 -10.95 3.54 -13.03
CA MET A 27 -10.13 2.57 -12.30
C MET A 27 -8.81 2.27 -13.02
N LYS A 28 -8.83 2.07 -14.34
CA LYS A 28 -7.61 1.81 -15.13
C LYS A 28 -6.61 2.95 -14.99
N ASN A 29 -7.06 4.19 -15.16
CA ASN A 29 -6.20 5.37 -14.99
C ASN A 29 -5.61 5.45 -13.55
N LEU A 30 -6.39 5.13 -12.51
CA LEU A 30 -5.87 5.11 -11.14
C LEU A 30 -4.88 3.96 -10.90
N PHE A 31 -5.07 2.79 -11.53
CA PHE A 31 -4.10 1.70 -11.48
C PHE A 31 -2.79 2.06 -12.19
N GLU A 32 -2.85 2.73 -13.35
CA GLU A 32 -1.67 3.24 -14.06
C GLU A 32 -0.90 4.27 -13.20
N SER A 33 -1.62 5.19 -12.56
CA SER A 33 -1.01 6.11 -11.58
C SER A 33 -0.39 5.39 -10.40
N GLY A 34 -1.08 4.37 -9.87
CA GLY A 34 -0.56 3.53 -8.79
C GLY A 34 0.71 2.76 -9.17
N GLU A 35 0.75 2.21 -10.38
CA GLU A 35 1.94 1.55 -10.94
C GLU A 35 3.11 2.53 -11.05
N LEU A 36 2.88 3.70 -11.65
CA LEU A 36 3.90 4.74 -11.78
C LEU A 36 4.46 5.15 -10.40
N ILE A 37 3.59 5.33 -9.40
CA ILE A 37 4.01 5.63 -8.03
C ILE A 37 4.85 4.48 -7.47
N CYS A 38 4.36 3.23 -7.55
CA CYS A 38 5.06 2.06 -7.02
C CYS A 38 6.46 1.86 -7.63
N ASN A 39 6.60 2.13 -8.93
CA ASN A 39 7.86 2.00 -9.67
C ASN A 39 8.77 3.22 -9.53
N SER A 40 8.23 4.38 -9.15
CA SER A 40 9.02 5.57 -8.83
C SER A 40 9.76 5.48 -7.50
N VAL A 41 9.35 4.60 -6.58
CA VAL A 41 9.98 4.49 -5.25
C VAL A 41 11.29 3.69 -5.39
N PRO A 42 12.44 4.22 -4.91
CA PRO A 42 13.71 3.50 -5.02
C PRO A 42 13.67 2.14 -4.30
N PRO A 43 14.37 1.12 -4.83
CA PRO A 43 14.50 -0.16 -4.14
C PRO A 43 15.21 0.02 -2.78
N PRO A 44 15.03 -0.89 -1.80
CA PRO A 44 15.79 -0.82 -0.55
C PRO A 44 17.30 -0.85 -0.86
N PRO A 45 18.14 -0.10 -0.13
CA PRO A 45 19.58 -0.08 -0.38
C PRO A 45 20.21 -1.47 -0.15
N GLY A 46 21.32 -1.73 -0.83
CA GLY A 46 22.00 -3.04 -0.78
C GLY A 46 21.21 -4.15 -1.47
N GLY A 47 21.49 -5.41 -1.11
CA GLY A 47 20.87 -6.59 -1.71
C GLY A 47 21.53 -7.02 -3.03
N LYS A 48 20.90 -7.99 -3.70
CA LYS A 48 21.33 -8.59 -4.97
C LYS A 48 20.20 -8.50 -5.99
N ALA A 49 20.56 -8.47 -7.28
CA ALA A 49 19.57 -8.57 -8.35
C ALA A 49 18.75 -9.87 -8.19
N TYR A 50 17.49 -9.85 -8.59
CA TYR A 50 16.56 -10.98 -8.44
C TYR A 50 17.18 -12.31 -8.92
N ASP A 51 17.75 -12.32 -10.13
CA ASP A 51 18.34 -13.53 -10.74
C ASP A 51 19.61 -14.04 -10.05
N ALA A 52 20.26 -13.19 -9.26
CA ALA A 52 21.46 -13.52 -8.48
C ALA A 52 21.17 -13.74 -6.99
N SER A 53 19.90 -13.70 -6.61
CA SER A 53 19.45 -13.86 -5.23
C SER A 53 18.95 -15.27 -4.99
N GLU A 54 19.24 -15.79 -3.81
CA GLU A 54 18.70 -17.07 -3.35
C GLU A 54 17.77 -16.82 -2.17
N PRO A 55 16.54 -17.39 -2.18
CA PRO A 55 15.65 -17.28 -1.05
C PRO A 55 16.25 -17.99 0.18
N THR A 56 16.15 -17.35 1.33
CA THR A 56 16.52 -17.94 2.62
C THR A 56 15.50 -19.00 3.08
N GLN A 57 14.26 -18.88 2.64
CA GLN A 57 13.18 -19.81 2.92
C GLN A 57 13.10 -20.90 1.84
N PRO A 58 12.93 -22.19 2.21
CA PRO A 58 12.96 -23.30 1.26
C PRO A 58 11.73 -23.36 0.34
N LYS A 59 10.62 -22.73 0.75
CA LYS A 59 9.34 -22.68 0.02
C LYS A 59 8.62 -21.37 0.32
N PRO A 60 7.69 -20.93 -0.55
CA PRO A 60 6.76 -19.86 -0.21
C PRO A 60 5.87 -20.21 1.00
N ASP A 61 5.33 -19.19 1.67
CA ASP A 61 4.31 -19.33 2.73
C ASP A 61 4.72 -20.17 3.95
N THR A 62 6.01 -20.22 4.28
CA THR A 62 6.53 -20.92 5.47
C THR A 62 6.20 -20.22 6.78
N ALA A 63 5.89 -18.92 6.76
CA ALA A 63 5.63 -18.16 7.97
C ALA A 63 4.28 -18.54 8.61
N LYS A 64 4.34 -18.93 9.89
CA LYS A 64 3.15 -19.22 10.73
C LYS A 64 2.75 -18.01 11.58
N SER A 65 3.70 -17.10 11.82
CA SER A 65 3.52 -15.87 12.57
C SER A 65 4.37 -14.74 11.98
N SER A 66 4.19 -13.52 12.48
CA SER A 66 5.03 -12.37 12.10
C SER A 66 6.51 -12.55 12.41
N LYS A 67 6.87 -13.44 13.36
CA LYS A 67 8.26 -13.73 13.74
C LYS A 67 9.00 -14.57 12.69
N ASP A 68 8.25 -15.29 11.86
CA ASP A 68 8.82 -16.17 10.83
C ASP A 68 9.04 -15.43 9.50
N VAL A 69 8.57 -14.18 9.41
CA VAL A 69 8.80 -13.31 8.26
C VAL A 69 10.19 -12.71 8.38
N VAL A 70 10.98 -12.86 7.32
CA VAL A 70 12.37 -12.41 7.28
C VAL A 70 12.59 -11.43 6.14
N ASN A 71 13.61 -10.58 6.26
CA ASN A 71 14.02 -9.68 5.19
C ASN A 71 14.70 -10.47 4.07
N SER A 72 14.46 -10.08 2.82
CA SER A 72 15.11 -10.66 1.65
C SER A 72 16.17 -9.73 1.07
N ASP A 73 17.27 -10.32 0.62
CA ASP A 73 18.30 -9.60 -0.13
C ASP A 73 17.93 -9.39 -1.60
N ALA A 74 16.86 -10.02 -2.10
CA ALA A 74 16.43 -9.84 -3.47
C ALA A 74 16.01 -8.40 -3.77
N ARG A 75 16.38 -7.91 -4.94
CA ARG A 75 15.96 -6.61 -5.49
C ARG A 75 15.16 -6.80 -6.77
N PRO A 76 14.07 -6.04 -6.93
CA PRO A 76 13.23 -6.17 -8.11
C PRO A 76 14.02 -5.81 -9.38
N VAL A 77 13.54 -6.30 -10.51
CA VAL A 77 13.99 -5.83 -11.83
C VAL A 77 13.77 -4.31 -11.91
N ASP A 78 14.72 -3.62 -12.53
CA ASP A 78 14.61 -2.18 -12.73
C ASP A 78 13.35 -1.83 -13.54
N PRO A 79 12.60 -0.80 -13.13
CA PRO A 79 11.43 -0.37 -13.88
C PRO A 79 11.84 0.28 -15.20
N HIS A 80 10.86 0.63 -16.04
CA HIS A 80 11.11 1.36 -17.28
C HIS A 80 11.96 2.63 -17.00
N PRO A 81 12.93 2.98 -17.87
CA PRO A 81 13.87 4.08 -17.60
C PRO A 81 13.21 5.41 -17.20
N GLU A 82 12.05 5.71 -17.77
CA GLU A 82 11.27 6.91 -17.43
C GLU A 82 10.77 6.90 -15.98
N GLN A 83 10.32 5.74 -15.48
CA GLN A 83 9.90 5.57 -14.09
C GLN A 83 11.11 5.54 -13.15
N ALA A 84 12.21 4.89 -13.56
CA ALA A 84 13.46 4.89 -12.81
C ALA A 84 14.01 6.31 -12.61
N ALA A 85 13.87 7.19 -13.60
CA ALA A 85 14.28 8.59 -13.49
C ALA A 85 13.53 9.36 -12.38
N LEU A 86 12.30 8.95 -12.04
CA LEU A 86 11.48 9.53 -10.97
C LEU A 86 11.97 9.15 -9.56
N GLN A 87 12.81 8.13 -9.41
CA GLN A 87 13.38 7.74 -8.11
C GLN A 87 14.17 8.86 -7.44
N LYS A 88 14.74 9.76 -8.24
CA LYS A 88 15.46 10.95 -7.75
C LYS A 88 14.56 11.90 -6.94
N SER A 89 13.24 11.87 -7.13
CA SER A 89 12.29 12.70 -6.36
C SER A 89 12.22 12.34 -4.88
N TRP A 90 12.43 11.06 -4.55
CA TRP A 90 12.28 10.52 -3.21
C TRP A 90 13.51 10.72 -2.32
N GLY A 91 14.66 11.06 -2.92
CA GLY A 91 15.91 11.24 -2.22
C GLY A 91 16.45 9.95 -1.59
N LYS A 92 17.19 10.09 -0.48
CA LYS A 92 17.74 8.96 0.29
C LYS A 92 16.72 8.45 1.31
N PRO A 93 16.77 7.14 1.66
CA PRO A 93 15.91 6.62 2.71
C PRO A 93 16.23 7.28 4.06
N MET A 94 15.20 7.49 4.88
CA MET A 94 15.36 7.99 6.23
C MET A 94 16.15 6.99 7.09
N LYS A 95 17.02 7.51 7.96
CA LYS A 95 17.81 6.69 8.87
C LYS A 95 16.92 6.14 9.99
N LEU A 96 16.69 4.84 9.99
CA LEU A 96 16.02 4.12 11.08
C LEU A 96 17.04 3.37 11.93
N ASN A 97 16.79 3.25 13.24
CA ASN A 97 17.61 2.45 14.13
C ASN A 97 17.42 0.95 13.80
N ALA A 98 18.51 0.19 13.72
CA ALA A 98 18.46 -1.24 13.44
C ALA A 98 17.62 -2.03 14.46
N LYS A 99 17.63 -1.62 15.74
CA LYS A 99 16.82 -2.24 16.79
C LYS A 99 15.31 -2.11 16.54
N ASP A 100 14.90 -0.97 16.00
CA ASP A 100 13.51 -0.64 15.73
C ASP A 100 13.09 -1.03 14.30
N ASN A 101 14.04 -1.47 13.47
CA ASN A 101 13.85 -1.84 12.07
C ASN A 101 14.42 -3.24 11.74
N PRO A 102 13.94 -4.31 12.41
CA PRO A 102 14.46 -5.67 12.20
C PRO A 102 14.20 -6.22 10.79
N LEU A 103 13.24 -5.64 10.06
CA LEU A 103 12.85 -6.08 8.71
C LEU A 103 13.44 -5.21 7.58
N GLY A 104 14.39 -4.33 7.88
CA GLY A 104 15.09 -3.56 6.85
C GLY A 104 14.18 -2.62 6.04
N ILE A 105 13.11 -2.11 6.66
CA ILE A 105 12.17 -1.17 6.05
C ILE A 105 12.92 0.07 5.59
N SER A 106 12.77 0.43 4.32
CA SER A 106 13.21 1.70 3.77
C SER A 106 12.03 2.66 3.70
N VAL A 107 12.15 3.81 4.33
CA VAL A 107 11.13 4.87 4.28
C VAL A 107 11.70 6.07 3.55
N TYR A 108 10.98 6.54 2.55
CA TYR A 108 11.32 7.69 1.73
C TYR A 108 10.35 8.83 2.01
N LYS A 109 10.84 10.06 1.89
CA LYS A 109 10.04 11.28 2.06
C LYS A 109 10.26 12.18 0.87
N MET A 110 9.18 12.58 0.23
CA MET A 110 9.18 13.56 -0.86
C MET A 110 8.32 14.75 -0.45
N ALA A 111 8.79 15.97 -0.72
CA ALA A 111 7.96 17.16 -0.51
C ALA A 111 6.76 17.14 -1.47
N GLY A 112 5.55 17.36 -0.95
CA GLY A 112 4.36 17.55 -1.76
C GLY A 112 4.38 18.91 -2.45
N LYS A 113 3.71 18.99 -3.61
CA LYS A 113 3.43 20.26 -4.33
C LYS A 113 1.95 20.64 -4.29
N ASP A 114 1.19 19.87 -3.53
CA ASP A 114 -0.27 19.90 -3.34
C ASP A 114 -0.69 20.72 -2.11
N ARG A 115 0.25 21.35 -1.40
CA ARG A 115 0.06 22.06 -0.12
C ARG A 115 -0.38 21.15 1.03
N HIS A 116 -0.31 19.82 0.89
CA HIS A 116 -0.63 18.84 1.93
C HIS A 116 0.60 18.29 2.67
N GLY A 117 1.77 18.91 2.46
CA GLY A 117 2.98 18.63 3.23
C GLY A 117 3.94 17.72 2.49
N ALA A 118 4.03 16.45 2.90
CA ALA A 118 5.00 15.50 2.34
C ALA A 118 4.35 14.14 2.08
N TRP A 119 4.76 13.53 0.99
CA TRP A 119 4.46 12.15 0.64
C TRP A 119 5.50 11.23 1.26
N PHE A 120 5.03 10.07 1.75
CA PHE A 120 5.87 9.03 2.30
C PHE A 120 5.69 7.74 1.52
N ALA A 121 6.79 7.04 1.28
CA ALA A 121 6.76 5.71 0.69
C ALA A 121 7.54 4.73 1.55
N ARG A 122 7.04 3.50 1.66
CA ARG A 122 7.71 2.39 2.32
C ARG A 122 8.07 1.34 1.27
N ARG A 123 9.32 0.88 1.28
CA ARG A 123 9.79 -0.24 0.46
C ARG A 123 10.47 -1.28 1.33
N GLN A 124 10.17 -2.54 1.08
CA GLN A 124 10.77 -3.71 1.73
C GLN A 124 10.56 -4.92 0.83
N VAL A 125 11.43 -5.92 0.94
CA VAL A 125 11.27 -7.22 0.29
C VAL A 125 11.36 -8.27 1.38
N LEU A 126 10.33 -9.10 1.49
CA LEU A 126 10.17 -10.04 2.60
C LEU A 126 9.99 -11.45 2.08
N GLU A 127 10.41 -12.42 2.88
CA GLU A 127 10.18 -13.85 2.67
C GLU A 127 9.28 -14.44 3.77
N GLY A 128 8.67 -15.58 3.47
CA GLY A 128 7.77 -16.30 4.37
C GLY A 128 6.28 -16.09 4.12
N VAL A 129 5.90 -15.06 3.36
CA VAL A 129 4.51 -14.82 2.90
C VAL A 129 4.51 -14.47 1.42
N SER A 130 3.77 -15.24 0.62
CA SER A 130 3.63 -15.01 -0.83
C SER A 130 2.77 -13.78 -1.12
N ILE A 131 2.99 -13.17 -2.29
CA ILE A 131 2.15 -12.07 -2.77
C ILE A 131 0.68 -12.49 -2.91
N THR A 132 0.41 -13.75 -3.28
CA THR A 132 -0.94 -14.29 -3.38
C THR A 132 -1.64 -14.31 -2.02
N LYS A 133 -0.95 -14.81 -0.97
CA LYS A 133 -1.48 -14.84 0.39
C LYS A 133 -1.68 -13.42 0.93
N MET A 134 -0.71 -12.54 0.72
CA MET A 134 -0.77 -11.13 1.13
C MET A 134 -1.92 -10.39 0.46
N ARG A 135 -2.06 -10.50 -0.88
CA ARG A 135 -3.16 -9.89 -1.65
C ARG A 135 -4.52 -10.38 -1.16
N LYS A 136 -4.68 -11.70 -0.99
CA LYS A 136 -5.91 -12.30 -0.47
C LYS A 136 -6.26 -11.80 0.93
N ALA A 137 -5.27 -11.63 1.81
CA ALA A 137 -5.48 -11.08 3.14
C ALA A 137 -5.94 -9.61 3.07
N MET A 138 -5.29 -8.78 2.26
CA MET A 138 -5.69 -7.37 2.08
C MET A 138 -7.10 -7.22 1.51
N GLN A 139 -7.48 -8.08 0.55
CA GLN A 139 -8.83 -8.05 -0.05
C GLN A 139 -9.94 -8.46 0.92
N ARG A 140 -9.62 -9.27 1.94
CA ARG A 140 -10.59 -9.77 2.93
C ARG A 140 -10.64 -8.92 4.19
N GLU A 141 -9.58 -8.16 4.46
CA GLU A 141 -9.37 -7.39 5.68
C GLU A 141 -10.63 -6.70 6.21
N PHE A 142 -11.24 -5.83 5.41
CA PHE A 142 -12.42 -5.08 5.84
C PHE A 142 -13.70 -5.92 5.87
N ALA A 143 -13.80 -6.99 5.08
CA ALA A 143 -14.94 -7.91 5.17
C ALA A 143 -14.91 -8.69 6.49
N GLU A 144 -13.72 -9.07 6.97
CA GLU A 144 -13.54 -9.70 8.29
C GLU A 144 -13.86 -8.72 9.42
N SER A 145 -13.43 -7.45 9.31
CA SER A 145 -13.80 -6.42 10.28
C SER A 145 -15.32 -6.21 10.36
N LEU A 146 -15.99 -6.10 9.21
CA LEU A 146 -17.45 -5.92 9.12
C LEU A 146 -18.25 -7.10 9.69
N ALA A 147 -17.67 -8.31 9.67
CA ALA A 147 -18.32 -9.52 10.18
C ALA A 147 -18.25 -9.63 11.72
N GLN A 148 -17.42 -8.83 12.38
CA GLN A 148 -17.25 -8.89 13.83
C GLN A 148 -18.18 -7.90 14.52
N SER A 149 -18.92 -8.36 15.53
CA SER A 149 -19.72 -7.51 16.41
C SER A 149 -18.90 -7.06 17.62
N GLY A 150 -19.02 -5.79 18.03
CA GLY A 150 -18.35 -5.28 19.22
C GLY A 150 -18.34 -3.75 19.32
N GLY A 151 -17.63 -3.23 20.34
CA GLY A 151 -17.44 -1.79 20.54
C GLY A 151 -16.36 -1.19 19.61
N PRO A 152 -16.06 0.11 19.75
CA PRO A 152 -15.06 0.79 18.92
C PRO A 152 -13.73 0.04 18.89
N GLY A 153 -13.27 -0.34 17.70
CA GLY A 153 -12.02 -1.08 17.50
C GLY A 153 -12.14 -2.61 17.48
N ALA A 154 -13.32 -3.17 17.76
CA ALA A 154 -13.58 -4.58 17.52
C ALA A 154 -13.51 -4.87 16.01
N GLY A 155 -12.77 -5.91 15.63
CA GLY A 155 -12.57 -6.28 14.23
C GLY A 155 -11.44 -5.52 13.53
N ASN A 156 -10.78 -4.58 14.21
CA ASN A 156 -9.72 -3.78 13.59
C ASN A 156 -8.56 -4.67 13.16
N VAL A 157 -8.24 -4.61 11.87
CA VAL A 157 -7.04 -5.21 11.31
C VAL A 157 -6.06 -4.06 11.09
N ARG A 158 -4.85 -4.20 11.64
CA ARG A 158 -3.80 -3.15 11.57
C ARG A 158 -4.26 -1.79 12.11
N GLY A 159 -5.20 -1.79 13.06
CA GLY A 159 -5.71 -0.57 13.70
C GLY A 159 -6.85 0.13 12.95
N ILE A 160 -7.29 -0.41 11.81
CA ILE A 160 -8.41 0.11 11.01
C ILE A 160 -9.52 -0.94 10.95
N GLY A 161 -10.75 -0.52 11.24
CA GLY A 161 -11.96 -1.33 11.16
C GLY A 161 -12.83 -0.87 10.00
N GLY A 162 -13.55 -1.81 9.39
CA GLY A 162 -14.64 -1.51 8.47
C GLY A 162 -15.96 -1.42 9.23
N ASP A 163 -16.65 -0.29 9.13
CA ASP A 163 -17.92 -0.05 9.83
C ASP A 163 -19.11 -0.36 8.91
N ARG A 164 -19.09 0.18 7.69
CA ARG A 164 -20.13 -0.03 6.68
C ARG A 164 -19.55 -0.06 5.26
N ARG A 165 -20.17 -0.88 4.40
CA ARG A 165 -19.98 -0.82 2.95
C ARG A 165 -21.07 0.05 2.35
N LEU A 166 -20.68 1.13 1.70
CA LEU A 166 -21.56 2.15 1.15
C LEU A 166 -21.90 1.85 -0.32
N ASP A 167 -20.94 1.36 -1.09
CA ASP A 167 -21.13 0.92 -2.47
C ASP A 167 -20.13 -0.19 -2.83
N LYS A 168 -20.48 -1.00 -3.83
CA LYS A 168 -19.63 -2.02 -4.44
C LYS A 168 -19.97 -2.17 -5.91
N LYS A 169 -18.96 -2.04 -6.77
CA LYS A 169 -19.08 -2.33 -8.20
C LYS A 169 -17.98 -3.29 -8.63
N GLU A 170 -18.37 -4.33 -9.36
CA GLU A 170 -17.44 -5.22 -10.06
C GLU A 170 -17.45 -4.83 -11.53
N VAL A 171 -16.26 -4.69 -12.11
CA VAL A 171 -16.05 -4.25 -13.48
C VAL A 171 -15.29 -5.33 -14.21
N GLU A 172 -15.93 -5.89 -15.23
CA GLU A 172 -15.36 -6.97 -16.02
C GLU A 172 -14.01 -6.56 -16.62
N ASN A 173 -13.01 -7.43 -16.50
CA ASN A 173 -11.64 -7.22 -17.00
C ASN A 173 -10.91 -5.99 -16.41
N VAL A 174 -11.39 -5.43 -15.28
CA VAL A 174 -10.73 -4.32 -14.58
C VAL A 174 -10.53 -4.61 -13.10
N GLY A 175 -11.57 -5.07 -12.40
CA GLY A 175 -11.49 -5.40 -10.99
C GLY A 175 -12.71 -4.96 -10.19
N LYS A 176 -12.51 -4.59 -8.93
CA LYS A 176 -13.55 -4.20 -7.97
C LYS A 176 -13.30 -2.80 -7.40
N MET A 177 -14.37 -2.03 -7.26
CA MET A 177 -14.46 -0.83 -6.45
C MET A 177 -15.34 -1.08 -5.23
N GLU A 178 -14.89 -0.62 -4.06
CA GLU A 178 -15.70 -0.56 -2.84
C GLU A 178 -15.58 0.83 -2.20
N ALA A 179 -16.71 1.45 -1.88
CA ALA A 179 -16.77 2.60 -0.99
C ALA A 179 -17.04 2.11 0.43
N LEU A 180 -16.12 2.32 1.35
CA LEU A 180 -16.17 1.82 2.72
C LEU A 180 -16.08 2.99 3.71
N GLN A 181 -16.95 2.98 4.72
CA GLN A 181 -16.76 3.77 5.92
C GLN A 181 -15.86 2.98 6.86
N LEU A 182 -14.73 3.59 7.23
CA LEU A 182 -13.70 2.99 8.07
C LEU A 182 -13.52 3.81 9.34
N SER A 183 -13.15 3.13 10.42
CA SER A 183 -12.79 3.76 11.68
C SER A 183 -11.41 3.32 12.16
N ALA A 184 -10.72 4.21 12.88
CA ALA A 184 -9.43 3.92 13.49
C ALA A 184 -9.37 4.49 14.90
N GLN A 185 -8.98 3.66 15.87
CA GLN A 185 -8.71 4.09 17.24
C GLN A 185 -7.19 4.14 17.44
N PHE A 186 -6.67 5.35 17.62
CA PHE A 186 -5.26 5.56 17.92
C PHE A 186 -5.00 5.47 19.43
N PRO A 187 -3.77 5.10 19.85
CA PRO A 187 -3.37 5.16 21.26
C PRO A 187 -3.57 6.57 21.83
N GLY A 188 -4.10 6.65 23.05
CA GLY A 188 -4.52 7.92 23.66
C GLY A 188 -3.39 8.95 23.87
N PRO A 189 -3.71 10.24 24.06
CA PRO A 189 -5.06 10.83 24.18
C PRO A 189 -5.55 11.43 22.84
N THR A 190 -5.95 10.58 21.89
CA THR A 190 -6.48 10.99 20.59
C THR A 190 -7.89 10.46 20.38
N THR A 191 -8.78 11.32 19.89
CA THR A 191 -10.13 10.91 19.47
C THR A 191 -10.07 9.89 18.33
N PRO A 192 -10.92 8.85 18.32
CA PRO A 192 -11.08 7.98 17.16
C PRO A 192 -11.36 8.78 15.88
N ARG A 193 -10.90 8.26 14.76
CA ARG A 193 -11.11 8.84 13.43
C ARG A 193 -12.06 7.98 12.62
N GLU A 194 -12.91 8.65 11.87
CA GLU A 194 -13.80 8.05 10.88
C GLU A 194 -13.51 8.68 9.53
N PHE A 195 -13.53 7.89 8.46
CA PHE A 195 -13.30 8.36 7.11
C PHE A 195 -13.93 7.41 6.08
N ILE A 196 -14.26 7.95 4.90
CA ILE A 196 -14.74 7.17 3.76
C ILE A 196 -13.56 6.92 2.83
N THR A 197 -13.39 5.67 2.42
CA THR A 197 -12.32 5.26 1.50
C THR A 197 -12.91 4.62 0.25
N LEU A 198 -12.44 5.08 -0.91
CA LEU A 198 -12.63 4.38 -2.17
C LEU A 198 -11.51 3.36 -2.35
N LEU A 199 -11.81 2.08 -2.17
CA LEU A 199 -10.86 0.99 -2.30
C LEU A 199 -10.99 0.34 -3.68
N LEU A 200 -9.91 0.36 -4.45
CA LEU A 200 -9.84 -0.27 -5.77
C LEU A 200 -8.93 -1.50 -5.73
N THR A 201 -9.32 -2.55 -6.43
CA THR A 201 -8.55 -3.80 -6.50
C THR A 201 -8.65 -4.37 -7.90
N SER A 202 -7.50 -4.68 -8.53
CA SER A 202 -7.40 -5.39 -9.81
C SER A 202 -7.43 -6.91 -9.63
#